data_AF-A0A497JMZ0-F1
#
_entry.id   AF-A0A497JMZ0-F1
#
_cell.length_a   1.000
_cell.length_b   1.000
_cell.length_c   1.000
_cell.angle_alpha   90.00
_cell.angle_beta   90.00
_cell.angle_gamma   90.00
#
_symmetry.space_group_name_H-M   'P 1'
#
loop_
_entity.id
_entity.type
_entity.pdbx_description
1 polymer ?
#
loop_
_entity_poly.entity_id
_entity_poly.type
_entity_poly.pdbx_seq_one_letter_code
_entity_poly.pdbx_strand_id
1 'polypeptide(L)'
;MIIGRLFTAIPRMSTLVKVVYNYLGIPSFIRYNKTFWDTYNFLQKSQYWPREKLQEYQFKQLKKLLRHAYENVPYYRKTFKKRGLRPEDIRSLEDLNKIPCLDKDTFKSRFNEMIAKNIDIRNMPLSHTSGTTGKPLQFYRTYTENIIEWAFICHQWSRVGYKPGERRVEIRGPLINKKKPVIHRPLDGVLRLSPVIRDKEGVSFYLRCIKSFGARYIHGYPSAIATLAGMIKKYSFKVPFKLKAVFFASEEVYGWERKIVEEVFNCRVFSHYGQAEHVALASECENSYFYHFVPQYGIVEIDPKTHEIIGTGFFNYVNPFIRYKTTDVVSEPILSECEYCGRSYFPLIERIEGRMEDFIVTPDGAVIPPAVITHPFKDLKTIKNTQLIQLDIDSILLRVSFFKNATNKSERELNQLICGLQEIFGPNVKIETEIVDEIKRTPTGKFRWIISKVSEKILNE
;
A
#
# COMPACT_ATOMS: atom_id res chain seq x y z
N MET A 1 47.44 9.69 13.20
CA MET A 1 48.56 9.54 14.14
C MET A 1 48.06 10.01 15.50
N ILE A 2 47.89 9.05 16.42
CA ILE A 2 47.91 9.16 17.89
C ILE A 2 47.07 10.28 18.53
N ILE A 3 45.97 9.88 19.19
CA ILE A 3 45.75 9.95 20.65
C ILE A 3 44.56 8.98 20.88
N GLY A 4 44.62 7.92 21.67
CA GLY A 4 45.47 7.70 22.83
C GLY A 4 44.54 7.34 23.99
N ARG A 5 44.49 6.05 24.29
CA ARG A 5 43.76 5.35 25.36
C ARG A 5 43.67 6.14 26.67
N LEU A 6 42.51 6.10 27.31
CA LEU A 6 42.37 5.93 28.76
C LEU A 6 40.91 5.52 29.06
N PHE A 7 40.73 4.34 29.62
CA PHE A 7 39.81 3.98 30.71
C PHE A 7 39.64 2.46 30.73
N THR A 8 40.49 1.83 31.55
CA THR A 8 40.41 0.44 31.99
C THR A 8 39.51 0.31 33.23
N ALA A 9 38.58 -0.64 33.13
CA ALA A 9 38.09 -1.55 34.17
C ALA A 9 36.96 -1.15 35.17
N ILE A 10 35.98 -2.08 35.24
CA ILE A 10 34.94 -2.45 36.25
C ILE A 10 33.62 -1.60 36.29
N PRO A 11 32.43 -2.16 36.70
CA PRO A 11 31.50 -2.90 35.83
C PRO A 11 30.00 -2.49 35.92
N ARG A 12 29.19 -3.06 35.00
CA ARG A 12 27.73 -3.34 35.08
C ARG A 12 26.73 -2.16 35.03
N MET A 13 25.86 -2.25 34.02
CA MET A 13 24.57 -1.57 33.84
C MET A 13 24.58 -0.03 33.75
N SER A 14 24.36 0.51 32.53
CA SER A 14 23.44 1.64 32.23
C SER A 14 23.83 2.57 31.06
N THR A 15 24.88 2.29 30.29
CA THR A 15 25.32 3.27 29.25
C THR A 15 24.55 3.17 27.92
N LEU A 16 23.97 2.01 27.57
CA LEU A 16 23.21 1.86 26.32
C LEU A 16 21.85 2.61 26.34
N VAL A 17 21.30 2.86 27.54
CA VAL A 17 20.01 3.53 27.71
C VAL A 17 20.14 5.05 27.51
N LYS A 18 21.30 5.65 27.85
CA LYS A 18 21.53 7.09 27.70
C LYS A 18 21.79 7.52 26.25
N VAL A 19 22.44 6.68 25.43
CA VAL A 19 22.74 7.04 24.03
C VAL A 19 21.49 6.99 23.13
N VAL A 20 20.53 6.11 23.43
CA VAL A 20 19.26 6.04 22.68
C VAL A 20 18.31 7.20 23.03
N TYR A 21 18.41 7.75 24.26
CA TYR A 21 17.59 8.89 24.69
C TYR A 21 18.01 10.23 24.06
N ASN A 22 19.28 10.41 23.69
CA ASN A 22 19.74 11.68 23.10
C ASN A 22 19.27 11.93 21.66
N TYR A 23 18.91 10.89 20.90
CA TYR A 23 18.39 11.07 19.53
C TYR A 23 16.88 11.26 19.45
N LEU A 24 16.15 10.95 20.53
CA LEU A 24 14.69 11.12 20.62
C LEU A 24 14.26 12.58 20.83
N GLY A 25 15.21 13.47 21.14
CA GLY A 25 14.99 14.90 21.34
C GLY A 25 15.27 15.76 20.11
N ILE A 26 15.75 15.20 18.99
CA ILE A 26 16.02 15.98 17.77
C ILE A 26 14.67 16.38 17.14
N PRO A 27 14.34 17.69 17.10
CA PRO A 27 13.11 18.15 16.49
C PRO A 27 12.97 17.64 15.06
N SER A 28 11.74 17.36 14.61
CA SER A 28 11.52 16.86 13.25
C SER A 28 12.05 17.82 12.17
N PHE A 29 12.15 19.13 12.47
CA PHE A 29 12.74 20.11 11.56
C PHE A 29 14.25 19.90 11.30
N ILE A 30 14.96 19.22 12.22
CA ILE A 30 16.37 18.84 12.06
C ILE A 30 16.50 17.43 11.47
N ARG A 31 15.50 16.56 11.68
CA ARG A 31 15.48 15.18 11.17
C ARG A 31 15.18 15.07 9.69
N TYR A 32 14.37 15.98 9.15
CA TYR A 32 14.03 16.02 7.73
C TYR A 32 14.72 17.19 7.05
N ASN A 33 15.19 16.98 5.83
CA ASN A 33 15.89 18.02 5.07
C ASN A 33 14.93 19.05 4.45
N LYS A 34 15.52 20.06 3.80
CA LYS A 34 14.76 21.13 3.12
C LYS A 34 13.73 20.59 2.12
N THR A 35 14.10 19.59 1.30
CA THR A 35 13.20 18.98 0.30
C THR A 35 11.92 18.43 0.91
N PHE A 36 12.02 17.77 2.07
CA PHE A 36 10.83 17.29 2.78
C PHE A 36 9.91 18.45 3.19
N TRP A 37 10.46 19.47 3.86
CA TRP A 37 9.66 20.57 4.40
C TRP A 37 9.07 21.46 3.32
N ASP A 38 9.82 21.76 2.26
CA ASP A 38 9.32 22.49 1.10
C ASP A 38 8.14 21.74 0.47
N THR A 39 8.25 20.42 0.31
CA THR A 39 7.18 19.57 -0.25
C THR A 39 5.97 19.53 0.69
N TYR A 40 6.18 19.25 1.98
CA TYR A 40 5.09 19.18 2.96
C TYR A 40 4.33 20.51 3.07
N ASN A 41 5.06 21.64 3.17
CA ASN A 41 4.45 22.96 3.27
C ASN A 41 3.74 23.38 1.98
N PHE A 42 4.28 23.01 0.82
CA PHE A 42 3.60 23.18 -0.47
C PHE A 42 2.26 22.44 -0.49
N LEU A 43 2.21 21.19 0.00
CA LEU A 43 0.98 20.41 0.08
C LEU A 43 -0.02 21.02 1.06
N GLN A 44 0.44 21.51 2.22
CA GLN A 44 -0.45 22.20 3.17
C GLN A 44 -1.11 23.44 2.56
N LYS A 45 -0.38 24.20 1.74
CA LYS A 45 -0.90 25.40 1.05
C LYS A 45 -1.77 25.09 -0.17
N SER A 46 -1.55 23.96 -0.84
CA SER A 46 -2.22 23.61 -2.10
C SER A 46 -3.39 22.65 -1.95
N GLN A 47 -3.64 22.12 -0.75
CA GLN A 47 -4.65 21.07 -0.56
C GLN A 47 -6.11 21.49 -0.80
N TYR A 48 -6.39 22.80 -0.81
CA TYR A 48 -7.71 23.39 -1.10
C TYR A 48 -7.67 24.28 -2.35
N TRP A 49 -6.70 24.06 -3.25
CA TRP A 49 -6.75 24.73 -4.54
C TRP A 49 -7.99 24.28 -5.32
N PRO A 50 -8.63 25.20 -6.06
CA PRO A 50 -9.71 24.84 -6.95
C PRO A 50 -9.20 23.91 -8.05
N ARG A 51 -10.11 23.13 -8.65
CA ARG A 51 -9.79 22.08 -9.62
C ARG A 51 -8.96 22.61 -10.79
N GLU A 52 -9.29 23.78 -11.31
CA GLU A 52 -8.59 24.41 -12.44
C GLU A 52 -7.12 24.67 -12.10
N LYS A 53 -6.85 25.18 -10.89
CA LYS A 53 -5.48 25.46 -10.44
C LYS A 53 -4.67 24.17 -10.21
N LEU A 54 -5.32 23.10 -9.78
CA LEU A 54 -4.70 21.78 -9.67
C LEU A 54 -4.34 21.23 -11.07
N GLN A 55 -5.24 21.36 -12.04
CA GLN A 55 -5.01 20.97 -13.43
C GLN A 55 -3.90 21.78 -14.10
N GLU A 56 -3.84 23.10 -13.87
CA GLU A 56 -2.74 23.95 -14.32
C GLU A 56 -1.38 23.47 -13.78
N TYR A 57 -1.33 23.14 -12.49
CA TYR A 57 -0.13 22.57 -11.88
C TYR A 57 0.24 21.24 -12.53
N GLN A 58 -0.71 20.32 -12.67
CA GLN A 58 -0.48 19.02 -13.30
C GLN A 58 0.03 19.18 -14.73
N PHE A 59 -0.59 20.05 -15.51
CA PHE A 59 -0.20 20.28 -16.90
C PHE A 59 1.20 20.89 -17.02
N LYS A 60 1.55 21.82 -16.12
CA LYS A 60 2.92 22.38 -16.03
C LYS A 60 3.96 21.30 -15.73
N GLN A 61 3.65 20.37 -14.83
CA GLN A 61 4.56 19.27 -14.48
C GLN A 61 4.64 18.24 -15.61
N LEU A 62 3.51 17.92 -16.25
CA LEU A 62 3.44 17.04 -17.41
C LEU A 62 4.31 17.55 -18.56
N LYS A 63 4.22 18.83 -18.93
CA LYS A 63 5.06 19.40 -20.02
C LYS A 63 6.56 19.18 -19.78
N LYS A 64 7.01 19.40 -18.54
CA LYS A 64 8.43 19.17 -18.18
C LYS A 64 8.80 17.70 -18.34
N LEU A 65 7.93 16.80 -17.85
CA LEU A 65 8.14 15.36 -17.94
C LEU A 65 8.17 14.87 -19.38
N LEU A 66 7.21 15.29 -20.21
CA LEU A 66 7.11 14.88 -21.62
C LEU A 66 8.30 15.36 -22.44
N ARG A 67 8.72 16.63 -22.24
CA ARG A 67 9.93 17.14 -22.91
C ARG A 67 11.16 16.33 -22.52
N HIS A 68 11.37 16.11 -21.21
CA HIS A 68 12.48 15.27 -20.75
C HIS A 68 12.42 13.84 -21.31
N ALA A 69 11.25 13.21 -21.28
CA ALA A 69 11.05 11.85 -21.77
C ALA A 69 11.35 11.75 -23.28
N TYR A 70 10.85 12.69 -24.08
CA TYR A 70 11.10 12.73 -25.52
C TYR A 70 12.58 12.99 -25.85
N GLU A 71 13.20 13.92 -25.13
CA GLU A 71 14.60 14.31 -25.34
C GLU A 71 15.60 13.30 -24.80
N ASN A 72 15.28 12.50 -23.78
CA ASN A 72 16.29 11.72 -23.06
C ASN A 72 15.98 10.23 -22.91
N VAL A 73 14.73 9.80 -23.07
CA VAL A 73 14.35 8.39 -22.88
C VAL A 73 14.08 7.72 -24.23
N PRO A 74 14.93 6.76 -24.67
CA PRO A 74 14.82 6.16 -26.00
C PRO A 74 13.44 5.58 -26.33
N TYR A 75 12.79 4.91 -25.36
CA TYR A 75 11.46 4.34 -25.55
C TYR A 75 10.44 5.43 -25.93
N TYR A 76 10.34 6.48 -25.11
CA TYR A 76 9.36 7.56 -25.36
C TYR A 76 9.68 8.32 -26.64
N ARG A 77 10.95 8.59 -26.95
CA ARG A 77 11.33 9.20 -28.23
C ARG A 77 10.83 8.38 -29.43
N LYS A 78 11.02 7.06 -29.41
CA LYS A 78 10.52 6.16 -30.46
C LYS A 78 8.99 6.17 -30.52
N THR A 79 8.32 6.12 -29.37
CA THR A 79 6.86 6.14 -29.26
C THR A 79 6.25 7.40 -29.86
N PHE A 80 6.78 8.57 -29.53
CA PHE A 80 6.33 9.85 -30.09
C PHE A 80 6.57 9.92 -31.60
N LYS A 81 7.79 9.57 -32.05
CA LYS A 81 8.12 9.55 -33.50
C LYS A 81 7.22 8.62 -34.30
N LYS A 82 6.95 7.41 -33.80
CA LYS A 82 6.05 6.44 -34.45
C LYS A 82 4.63 6.97 -34.62
N ARG A 83 4.17 7.87 -33.72
CA ARG A 83 2.86 8.51 -33.79
C ARG A 83 2.88 9.86 -34.50
N GLY A 84 4.03 10.32 -35.00
CA GLY A 84 4.16 11.65 -35.59
C GLY A 84 3.94 12.79 -34.59
N LEU A 85 4.15 12.55 -33.29
CA LEU A 85 3.92 13.51 -32.22
C LEU A 85 5.21 14.16 -31.74
N ARG A 86 5.07 15.38 -31.22
CA ARG A 86 6.05 16.10 -30.40
C ARG A 86 5.43 16.47 -29.04
N PRO A 87 6.23 16.75 -28.00
CA PRO A 87 5.71 17.19 -26.71
C PRO A 87 4.77 18.41 -26.80
N GLU A 88 4.99 19.31 -27.77
CA GLU A 88 4.19 20.52 -27.99
C GLU A 88 2.77 20.24 -28.52
N ASP A 89 2.52 19.03 -29.05
CA ASP A 89 1.21 18.60 -29.53
C ASP A 89 0.25 18.20 -28.39
N ILE A 90 0.76 18.15 -27.16
CA ILE A 90 0.00 17.91 -25.94
C ILE A 90 -0.34 19.27 -25.31
N ARG A 91 -1.54 19.77 -25.60
CA ARG A 91 -2.01 21.12 -25.25
C ARG A 91 -2.96 21.16 -24.05
N SER A 92 -3.39 19.99 -23.60
CA SER A 92 -4.29 19.79 -22.46
C SER A 92 -3.95 18.48 -21.73
N LEU A 93 -4.62 18.19 -20.60
CA LEU A 93 -4.47 16.89 -19.92
C LEU A 93 -5.13 15.77 -20.71
N GLU A 94 -6.21 16.08 -21.42
CA GLU A 94 -6.99 15.16 -22.25
C GLU A 94 -6.17 14.64 -23.43
N ASP A 95 -5.31 15.48 -24.01
CA ASP A 95 -4.37 15.11 -25.08
C ASP A 95 -3.39 14.00 -24.67
N LEU A 96 -3.27 13.69 -23.38
CA LEU A 96 -2.44 12.59 -22.92
C LEU A 96 -2.87 11.26 -23.55
N ASN A 97 -4.15 11.09 -23.93
CA ASN A 97 -4.66 9.92 -24.63
C ASN A 97 -3.98 9.65 -26.00
N LYS A 98 -3.31 10.66 -26.59
CA LYS A 98 -2.51 10.52 -27.81
C LYS A 98 -1.23 9.72 -27.57
N ILE A 99 -0.83 9.48 -26.33
CA ILE A 99 0.30 8.63 -25.93
C ILE A 99 -0.24 7.24 -25.55
N PRO A 100 0.38 6.12 -25.97
CA PRO A 100 -0.10 4.81 -25.58
C PRO A 100 0.05 4.62 -24.07
N CYS A 101 -0.83 3.81 -23.49
CA CYS A 101 -0.58 3.29 -22.16
C CYS A 101 0.66 2.39 -22.15
N LEU A 102 1.35 2.37 -21.02
CA LEU A 102 2.51 1.54 -20.76
C LEU A 102 2.14 0.45 -19.78
N ASP A 103 2.16 -0.81 -20.20
CA ASP A 103 1.99 -1.95 -19.31
C ASP A 103 3.31 -2.42 -18.70
N LYS A 104 3.20 -3.30 -17.71
CA LYS A 104 4.33 -3.85 -16.94
C LYS A 104 5.28 -4.68 -17.80
N ASP A 105 4.80 -5.41 -18.78
CA ASP A 105 5.61 -6.33 -19.57
C ASP A 105 6.34 -5.62 -20.71
N THR A 106 5.71 -4.62 -21.31
CA THR A 106 6.35 -3.63 -22.19
C THR A 106 7.48 -2.92 -21.45
N PHE A 107 7.26 -2.49 -20.19
CA PHE A 107 8.34 -1.87 -19.40
C PHE A 107 9.51 -2.84 -19.16
N LYS A 108 9.22 -4.08 -18.72
CA LYS A 108 10.25 -5.09 -18.46
C LYS A 108 11.04 -5.45 -19.72
N SER A 109 10.35 -5.78 -20.81
CA SER A 109 10.97 -6.20 -22.07
C SER A 109 11.82 -5.10 -22.70
N ARG A 110 11.53 -3.83 -22.39
CA ARG A 110 12.25 -2.67 -22.92
C ARG A 110 13.01 -1.88 -21.85
N PHE A 111 13.37 -2.51 -20.73
CA PHE A 111 13.95 -1.84 -19.57
C PHE A 111 15.11 -0.89 -19.91
N ASN A 112 16.06 -1.33 -20.75
CA ASN A 112 17.22 -0.52 -21.15
C ASN A 112 16.86 0.72 -21.99
N GLU A 113 15.71 0.70 -22.67
CA GLU A 113 15.18 1.85 -23.42
C GLU A 113 14.36 2.80 -22.55
N MET A 114 13.93 2.36 -21.35
CA MET A 114 13.20 3.17 -20.38
C MET A 114 14.10 4.07 -19.55
N ILE A 115 15.42 3.90 -19.61
CA ILE A 115 16.40 4.67 -18.84
C ILE A 115 16.76 5.96 -19.57
N ALA A 116 16.60 7.09 -18.90
CA ALA A 116 17.02 8.39 -19.40
C ALA A 116 18.54 8.45 -19.61
N LYS A 117 18.97 8.86 -20.82
CA LYS A 117 20.39 8.86 -21.22
C LYS A 117 21.19 10.04 -20.68
N ASN A 118 20.53 11.10 -20.23
CA ASN A 118 21.17 12.26 -19.61
C ASN A 118 21.44 12.09 -18.11
N ILE A 119 21.13 10.93 -17.52
CA ILE A 119 21.30 10.67 -16.08
C ILE A 119 22.28 9.52 -15.89
N ASP A 120 23.30 9.73 -15.06
CA ASP A 120 24.22 8.66 -14.64
C ASP A 120 23.54 7.75 -13.61
N ILE A 121 23.22 6.53 -14.04
CA ILE A 121 22.55 5.53 -13.22
C ILE A 121 23.47 4.84 -12.19
N ARG A 122 24.80 5.00 -12.28
CA ARG A 122 25.75 4.25 -11.43
C ARG A 122 25.48 4.40 -9.93
N ASN A 123 24.99 5.56 -9.53
CA ASN A 123 24.69 5.82 -8.13
C ASN A 123 23.16 5.82 -7.84
N MET A 124 22.30 5.66 -8.85
CA MET A 124 20.85 5.72 -8.65
C MET A 124 20.33 4.48 -7.93
N PRO A 125 19.46 4.62 -6.92
CA PRO A 125 18.86 3.48 -6.24
C PRO A 125 18.00 2.66 -7.20
N LEU A 126 18.30 1.36 -7.30
CA LEU A 126 17.45 0.39 -7.97
C LEU A 126 16.33 -0.04 -7.01
N SER A 127 15.09 0.06 -7.48
CA SER A 127 13.87 -0.31 -6.77
C SER A 127 13.18 -1.49 -7.45
N HIS A 128 12.35 -2.18 -6.68
CA HIS A 128 11.60 -3.35 -7.14
C HIS A 128 10.16 -3.31 -6.64
N THR A 129 9.22 -3.79 -7.45
CA THR A 129 7.87 -4.10 -6.98
C THR A 129 7.88 -5.33 -6.07
N SER A 130 6.89 -5.49 -5.19
CA SER A 130 6.82 -6.61 -4.25
C SER A 130 6.54 -7.98 -4.89
N GLY A 131 6.48 -8.09 -6.23
CA GLY A 131 6.48 -9.35 -6.97
C GLY A 131 5.44 -10.37 -6.51
N THR A 132 4.15 -10.06 -6.61
CA THR A 132 3.05 -11.03 -6.38
C THR A 132 3.05 -12.17 -7.40
N THR A 133 3.56 -11.92 -8.61
CA THR A 133 3.52 -12.81 -9.80
C THR A 133 4.88 -13.37 -10.25
N GLY A 134 5.88 -13.42 -9.36
CA GLY A 134 7.12 -14.20 -9.59
C GLY A 134 8.28 -13.50 -10.33
N LYS A 135 8.06 -12.37 -11.03
CA LYS A 135 9.16 -11.49 -11.51
C LYS A 135 8.87 -10.02 -11.20
N PRO A 136 9.52 -9.44 -10.18
CA PRO A 136 9.30 -8.05 -9.82
C PRO A 136 9.76 -7.11 -10.94
N LEU A 137 8.95 -6.10 -11.26
CA LEU A 137 9.37 -4.95 -12.06
C LEU A 137 10.55 -4.27 -11.36
N GLN A 138 11.65 -4.03 -12.07
CA GLN A 138 12.83 -3.32 -11.58
C GLN A 138 12.91 -1.95 -12.27
N PHE A 139 13.26 -0.91 -11.53
CA PHE A 139 13.42 0.45 -12.06
C PHE A 139 14.27 1.31 -11.14
N TYR A 140 14.99 2.26 -11.71
CA TYR A 140 15.76 3.25 -10.97
C TYR A 140 14.84 4.34 -10.44
N ARG A 141 15.19 4.88 -9.28
CA ARG A 141 14.53 6.03 -8.66
C ARG A 141 15.50 7.18 -8.50
N THR A 142 14.96 8.39 -8.34
CA THR A 142 15.79 9.56 -7.97
C THR A 142 16.00 9.59 -6.46
N TYR A 143 17.14 10.08 -5.97
CA TYR A 143 17.43 10.11 -4.52
C TYR A 143 16.40 10.85 -3.68
N THR A 144 15.88 11.95 -4.19
CA THR A 144 14.91 12.80 -3.48
C THR A 144 13.52 12.20 -3.47
N GLU A 145 13.25 11.20 -4.29
CA GLU A 145 11.92 10.64 -4.50
C GLU A 145 11.35 10.04 -3.21
N ASN A 146 12.15 9.30 -2.45
CA ASN A 146 11.70 8.74 -1.16
C ASN A 146 11.42 9.85 -0.11
N ILE A 147 12.11 10.98 -0.18
CA ILE A 147 11.91 12.11 0.72
C ILE A 147 10.62 12.84 0.36
N ILE A 148 10.39 13.05 -0.93
CA ILE A 148 9.15 13.63 -1.48
C ILE A 148 7.98 12.72 -1.11
N GLU A 149 8.06 11.43 -1.41
CA GLU A 149 7.07 10.41 -1.06
C GLU A 149 6.69 10.48 0.42
N TRP A 150 7.69 10.53 1.30
CA TRP A 150 7.45 10.62 2.74
C TRP A 150 6.72 11.91 3.14
N ALA A 151 6.99 13.04 2.49
CA ALA A 151 6.26 14.29 2.71
C ALA A 151 4.79 14.18 2.28
N PHE A 152 4.51 13.52 1.15
CA PHE A 152 3.15 13.22 0.71
C PHE A 152 2.41 12.31 1.71
N ILE A 153 3.04 11.23 2.17
CA ILE A 153 2.47 10.34 3.19
C ILE A 153 2.18 11.11 4.50
N CYS A 154 3.12 11.92 4.98
CA CYS A 154 2.91 12.74 6.16
C CYS A 154 1.79 13.77 5.97
N HIS A 155 1.67 14.37 4.79
CA HIS A 155 0.56 15.27 4.47
C HIS A 155 -0.79 14.55 4.59
N GLN A 156 -0.91 13.35 4.03
CA GLN A 156 -2.13 12.56 4.13
C GLN A 156 -2.45 12.20 5.59
N TRP A 157 -1.47 11.69 6.34
CA TRP A 157 -1.68 11.32 7.75
C TRP A 157 -1.97 12.54 8.66
N SER A 158 -1.51 13.73 8.27
CA SER A 158 -1.80 14.95 9.03
C SER A 158 -3.28 15.31 9.08
N ARG A 159 -4.08 14.83 8.11
CA ARG A 159 -5.54 15.02 8.08
C ARG A 159 -6.25 14.35 9.26
N VAL A 160 -5.64 13.32 9.85
CA VAL A 160 -6.11 12.67 11.09
C VAL A 160 -5.15 12.91 12.28
N GLY A 161 -4.41 14.02 12.21
CA GLY A 161 -3.70 14.61 13.35
C GLY A 161 -2.24 14.18 13.52
N TYR A 162 -1.68 13.34 12.63
CA TYR A 162 -0.26 12.97 12.68
C TYR A 162 0.65 14.15 12.34
N LYS A 163 1.64 14.41 13.19
CA LYS A 163 2.69 15.40 12.89
C LYS A 163 3.97 14.69 12.44
N PRO A 164 4.67 15.19 11.41
CA PRO A 164 5.94 14.62 10.97
C PRO A 164 6.90 14.35 12.12
N GLY A 165 7.31 13.09 12.26
CA GLY A 165 8.24 12.64 13.29
C GLY A 165 7.61 12.27 14.64
N GLU A 166 6.28 12.32 14.80
CA GLU A 166 5.60 11.74 15.97
C GLU A 166 5.84 10.23 16.05
N ARG A 167 5.86 9.71 17.29
CA ARG A 167 6.11 8.28 17.54
C ARG A 167 4.98 7.44 16.95
N ARG A 168 5.36 6.45 16.14
CA ARG A 168 4.44 5.47 15.57
C ARG A 168 4.98 4.05 15.68
N VAL A 169 4.07 3.10 15.79
CA VAL A 169 4.37 1.68 15.70
C VAL A 169 4.13 1.22 14.27
N GLU A 170 5.02 0.39 13.73
CA GLU A 170 4.86 -0.20 12.40
C GLU A 170 4.67 -1.71 12.51
N ILE A 171 3.57 -2.25 11.98
CA ILE A 171 3.31 -3.70 11.90
C ILE A 171 3.34 -4.12 10.42
N ARG A 172 4.56 -4.18 9.86
CA ARG A 172 4.82 -4.48 8.45
C ARG A 172 6.28 -4.89 8.21
N GLY A 173 6.54 -5.44 7.03
CA GLY A 173 7.89 -5.84 6.60
C GLY A 173 8.23 -7.29 6.95
N PRO A 174 9.46 -7.75 6.62
CA PRO A 174 9.83 -9.15 6.73
C PRO A 174 9.87 -9.63 8.18
N LEU A 175 9.79 -10.96 8.34
CA LEU A 175 9.97 -11.66 9.60
C LEU A 175 11.34 -11.34 10.20
N ILE A 176 11.40 -10.38 11.12
CA ILE A 176 12.59 -10.19 11.95
C ILE A 176 12.63 -11.42 12.87
N ASN A 177 13.72 -12.20 12.77
CA ASN A 177 14.01 -13.46 13.46
C ASN A 177 13.21 -13.67 14.77
N LYS A 178 12.62 -14.86 15.00
CA LYS A 178 11.76 -15.21 16.15
C LYS A 178 12.27 -14.69 17.51
N LYS A 179 13.58 -14.55 17.68
CA LYS A 179 14.24 -14.06 18.90
C LYS A 179 14.18 -12.54 19.12
N LYS A 180 13.90 -11.74 18.08
CA LYS A 180 13.87 -10.26 18.13
C LYS A 180 12.69 -9.71 17.30
N PRO A 181 11.43 -9.88 17.73
CA PRO A 181 10.24 -9.46 16.97
C PRO A 181 10.04 -7.94 16.91
N VAL A 182 11.01 -7.15 17.38
CA VAL A 182 10.94 -5.69 17.53
C VAL A 182 12.23 -5.05 17.06
N ILE A 183 12.12 -3.98 16.27
CA ILE A 183 13.23 -3.09 15.90
C ILE A 183 12.86 -1.67 16.31
N HIS A 184 13.75 -1.03 17.05
CA HIS A 184 13.64 0.39 17.40
C HIS A 184 14.43 1.24 16.41
N ARG A 185 13.77 2.22 15.79
CA ARG A 185 14.37 3.21 14.89
C ARG A 185 14.20 4.60 15.53
N PRO A 186 15.11 4.98 16.45
CA PRO A 186 14.96 6.18 17.26
C PRO A 186 14.90 7.46 16.41
N LEU A 187 15.73 7.57 15.37
CA LEU A 187 15.75 8.72 14.47
C LEU A 187 14.39 8.95 13.80
N ASP A 188 13.71 7.89 13.40
CA ASP A 188 12.41 7.98 12.73
C ASP A 188 11.23 8.10 13.71
N GLY A 189 11.46 7.93 15.01
CA GLY A 189 10.39 7.76 16.00
C GLY A 189 9.55 6.50 15.74
N VAL A 190 10.18 5.40 15.28
CA VAL A 190 9.46 4.18 14.88
C VAL A 190 9.82 3.00 15.77
N LEU A 191 8.80 2.29 16.23
CA LEU A 191 8.91 0.94 16.78
C LEU A 191 8.30 -0.05 15.78
N ARG A 192 9.13 -0.84 15.08
CA ARG A 192 8.65 -1.83 14.13
C ARG A 192 8.48 -3.18 14.80
N LEU A 193 7.29 -3.76 14.66
CA LEU A 193 6.91 -5.08 15.17
C LEU A 193 6.76 -6.06 13.99
N SER A 194 7.04 -7.33 14.23
CA SER A 194 6.76 -8.39 13.27
C SER A 194 5.25 -8.46 12.97
N PRO A 195 4.83 -8.61 11.71
CA PRO A 195 3.43 -8.78 11.34
C PRO A 195 2.85 -10.15 11.76
N VAL A 196 3.71 -11.10 12.14
CA VAL A 196 3.29 -12.43 12.62
C VAL A 196 3.20 -12.44 14.14
N ILE A 197 1.99 -12.70 14.64
CA ILE A 197 1.64 -12.80 16.07
C ILE A 197 1.07 -14.20 16.30
N ARG A 198 1.69 -14.97 17.19
CA ARG A 198 1.41 -16.43 17.30
C ARG A 198 0.45 -16.79 18.42
N ASP A 199 0.59 -16.14 19.56
CA ASP A 199 -0.05 -16.56 20.80
C ASP A 199 -0.38 -15.39 21.73
N LYS A 200 -0.96 -15.72 22.88
CA LYS A 200 -1.34 -14.80 23.95
C LYS A 200 -0.14 -14.02 24.52
N GLU A 201 1.03 -14.64 24.61
CA GLU A 201 2.25 -14.02 25.15
C GLU A 201 2.78 -12.95 24.20
N GLY A 202 2.76 -13.22 22.89
CA GLY A 202 3.09 -12.27 21.83
C GLY A 202 2.20 -11.03 21.87
N VAL A 203 0.88 -11.19 22.04
CA VAL A 203 -0.05 -10.06 22.22
C VAL A 203 0.32 -9.24 23.45
N SER A 204 0.49 -9.91 24.60
CA SER A 204 0.86 -9.26 25.87
C SER A 204 2.17 -8.47 25.74
N PHE A 205 3.16 -9.05 25.06
CA PHE A 205 4.44 -8.42 24.77
C PHE A 205 4.28 -7.18 23.87
N TYR A 206 3.52 -7.27 22.77
CA TYR A 206 3.27 -6.13 21.89
C TYR A 206 2.56 -4.98 22.60
N LEU A 207 1.53 -5.28 23.41
CA LEU A 207 0.83 -4.26 24.19
C LEU A 207 1.78 -3.53 25.16
N ARG A 208 2.69 -4.24 25.82
CA ARG A 208 3.72 -3.63 26.69
C ARG A 208 4.69 -2.76 25.89
N CYS A 209 5.16 -3.24 24.74
CA CYS A 209 6.08 -2.51 23.88
C CYS A 209 5.47 -1.20 23.36
N ILE A 210 4.24 -1.25 22.85
CA ILE A 210 3.53 -0.06 22.34
C ILE A 210 3.31 0.95 23.47
N LYS A 211 2.87 0.49 24.65
CA LYS A 211 2.69 1.33 25.83
C LYS A 211 3.99 2.03 26.24
N SER A 212 5.07 1.26 26.40
CA SER A 212 6.38 1.76 26.82
C SER A 212 6.97 2.76 25.83
N PHE A 213 6.78 2.51 24.54
CA PHE A 213 7.24 3.42 23.49
C PHE A 213 6.43 4.73 23.44
N GLY A 214 5.18 4.71 23.89
CA GLY A 214 4.31 5.90 23.93
C GLY A 214 3.84 6.35 22.54
N ALA A 215 3.71 5.42 21.59
CA ALA A 215 3.16 5.73 20.28
C ALA A 215 1.64 5.99 20.35
N ARG A 216 1.19 6.95 19.55
CA ARG A 216 -0.24 7.28 19.40
C ARG A 216 -0.80 6.85 18.05
N TYR A 217 0.02 6.23 17.22
CA TYR A 217 -0.36 5.75 15.89
C TYR A 217 0.23 4.36 15.65
N ILE A 218 -0.53 3.53 14.95
CA ILE A 218 -0.06 2.26 14.39
C ILE A 218 -0.16 2.39 12.88
N HIS A 219 0.84 1.91 12.13
CA HIS A 219 0.84 1.87 10.67
C HIS A 219 1.23 0.47 10.20
N GLY A 220 0.54 -0.10 9.21
CA GLY A 220 0.93 -1.41 8.73
C GLY A 220 -0.07 -2.07 7.80
N TYR A 221 0.13 -3.37 7.63
CA TYR A 221 -0.76 -4.21 6.85
C TYR A 221 -2.11 -4.37 7.56
N PRO A 222 -3.24 -4.12 6.87
CA PRO A 222 -4.59 -4.37 7.39
C PRO A 222 -4.70 -5.72 8.10
N SER A 223 -4.28 -6.80 7.43
CA SER A 223 -4.38 -8.16 7.96
C SER A 223 -3.58 -8.39 9.24
N ALA A 224 -2.39 -7.78 9.35
CA ALA A 224 -1.53 -7.95 10.53
C ALA A 224 -2.08 -7.19 11.74
N ILE A 225 -2.60 -5.97 11.53
CA ILE A 225 -3.19 -5.16 12.60
C ILE A 225 -4.54 -5.75 13.03
N ALA A 226 -5.36 -6.22 12.09
CA ALA A 226 -6.61 -6.92 12.37
C ALA A 226 -6.37 -8.23 13.13
N THR A 227 -5.30 -8.97 12.80
CA THR A 227 -4.89 -10.15 13.56
C THR A 227 -4.57 -9.79 15.02
N LEU A 228 -3.80 -8.72 15.26
CA LEU A 228 -3.51 -8.24 16.62
C LEU A 228 -4.81 -7.89 17.36
N ALA A 229 -5.71 -7.13 16.73
CA ALA A 229 -6.99 -6.73 17.31
C ALA A 229 -7.87 -7.95 17.65
N GLY A 230 -8.03 -8.87 16.70
CA GLY A 230 -8.77 -10.12 16.90
C GLY A 230 -8.22 -10.96 18.05
N MET A 231 -6.90 -11.05 18.19
CA MET A 231 -6.27 -11.78 19.31
C MET A 231 -6.42 -11.05 20.65
N ILE A 232 -6.37 -9.71 20.68
CA ILE A 232 -6.66 -8.91 21.88
C ILE A 232 -8.08 -9.23 22.38
N LYS A 233 -9.07 -9.19 21.49
CA LYS A 233 -10.47 -9.52 21.80
C LYS A 233 -10.61 -10.98 22.26
N LYS A 234 -10.04 -11.93 21.51
CA LYS A 234 -10.07 -13.37 21.83
C LYS A 234 -9.52 -13.68 23.23
N TYR A 235 -8.40 -13.08 23.61
CA TYR A 235 -7.77 -13.31 24.91
C TYR A 235 -8.22 -12.33 26.00
N SER A 236 -9.22 -11.48 25.70
CA SER A 236 -9.79 -10.49 26.64
C SER A 236 -8.73 -9.55 27.24
N PHE A 237 -7.73 -9.15 26.45
CA PHE A 237 -6.75 -8.16 26.88
C PHE A 237 -7.36 -6.75 26.86
N LYS A 238 -7.00 -5.93 27.84
CA LYS A 238 -7.26 -4.48 27.80
C LYS A 238 -6.12 -3.77 27.07
N VAL A 239 -6.45 -2.86 26.15
CA VAL A 239 -5.46 -2.01 25.47
C VAL A 239 -4.98 -0.94 26.45
N PRO A 240 -3.69 -0.92 26.85
CA PRO A 240 -3.23 -0.09 27.96
C PRO A 240 -2.71 1.31 27.52
N PHE A 241 -3.15 1.79 26.35
CA PHE A 241 -2.77 3.06 25.73
C PHE A 241 -3.92 3.59 24.86
N LYS A 242 -3.87 4.86 24.47
CA LYS A 242 -4.87 5.49 23.59
C LYS A 242 -4.23 5.90 22.26
N LEU A 243 -4.72 5.33 21.16
CA LEU A 243 -4.34 5.73 19.81
C LEU A 243 -5.18 6.93 19.36
N LYS A 244 -4.61 7.73 18.45
CA LYS A 244 -5.34 8.77 17.69
C LYS A 244 -5.87 8.21 16.38
N ALA A 245 -5.05 7.42 15.68
CA ALA A 245 -5.42 6.77 14.43
C ALA A 245 -4.58 5.51 14.18
N VAL A 246 -5.12 4.63 13.35
CA VAL A 246 -4.40 3.48 12.77
C VAL A 246 -4.31 3.69 11.26
N PHE A 247 -3.15 3.49 10.66
CA PHE A 247 -2.89 3.68 9.24
C PHE A 247 -2.78 2.35 8.52
N PHE A 248 -3.74 2.08 7.63
CA PHE A 248 -3.72 0.90 6.76
C PHE A 248 -2.98 1.19 5.46
N ALA A 249 -2.24 0.19 4.97
CA ALA A 249 -1.40 0.31 3.78
C ALA A 249 -1.06 -1.05 3.16
N SER A 250 -0.73 -1.02 1.87
CA SER A 250 -0.01 -2.10 1.16
C SER A 250 -0.74 -3.44 0.96
N GLU A 251 -2.00 -3.54 1.38
CA GLU A 251 -2.95 -4.62 1.10
C GLU A 251 -4.33 -4.00 0.85
N GLU A 252 -5.24 -4.77 0.25
CA GLU A 252 -6.66 -4.42 0.20
C GLU A 252 -7.22 -4.33 1.64
N VAL A 253 -8.20 -3.45 1.84
CA VAL A 253 -8.81 -3.24 3.16
C VAL A 253 -10.20 -3.85 3.17
N TYR A 254 -10.37 -4.94 3.91
CA TYR A 254 -11.68 -5.57 4.04
C TYR A 254 -12.49 -4.92 5.18
N GLY A 255 -13.81 -4.84 5.00
CA GLY A 255 -14.71 -4.19 5.97
C GLY A 255 -14.63 -4.80 7.38
N TRP A 256 -14.43 -6.12 7.47
CA TRP A 256 -14.29 -6.81 8.75
C TRP A 256 -12.98 -6.46 9.48
N GLU A 257 -11.88 -6.26 8.75
CA GLU A 257 -10.57 -5.88 9.32
C GLU A 257 -10.64 -4.50 9.96
N ARG A 258 -11.28 -3.55 9.27
CA ARG A 258 -11.56 -2.23 9.81
C ARG A 258 -12.40 -2.32 11.08
N LYS A 259 -13.54 -3.02 11.02
CA LYS A 259 -14.50 -3.12 12.12
C LYS A 259 -13.83 -3.63 13.40
N ILE A 260 -13.04 -4.71 13.32
CA ILE A 260 -12.37 -5.27 14.50
C ILE A 260 -11.28 -4.33 15.06
N VAL A 261 -10.57 -3.60 14.20
CA VAL A 261 -9.53 -2.66 14.62
C VAL A 261 -10.14 -1.42 15.26
N GLU A 262 -11.21 -0.86 14.68
CA GLU A 262 -11.96 0.28 15.25
C GLU A 262 -12.58 -0.10 16.61
N GLU A 263 -13.17 -1.29 16.71
CA GLU A 263 -13.74 -1.80 17.98
C GLU A 263 -12.68 -1.93 19.08
N VAL A 264 -11.53 -2.54 18.78
CA VAL A 264 -10.51 -2.85 19.79
C VAL A 264 -9.69 -1.63 20.20
N PHE A 265 -9.31 -0.78 19.25
CA PHE A 265 -8.45 0.37 19.53
C PHE A 265 -9.23 1.68 19.75
N ASN A 266 -10.52 1.71 19.46
CA ASN A 266 -11.42 2.86 19.62
C ASN A 266 -10.84 4.14 18.99
N CYS A 267 -10.45 4.06 17.73
CA CYS A 267 -9.90 5.17 16.96
C CYS A 267 -10.14 4.99 15.45
N ARG A 268 -10.02 6.09 14.69
CA ARG A 268 -10.15 6.08 13.22
C ARG A 268 -9.08 5.19 12.58
N VAL A 269 -9.51 4.29 11.69
CA VAL A 269 -8.62 3.49 10.82
C VAL A 269 -8.46 4.20 9.48
N PHE A 270 -7.43 4.99 9.27
CA PHE A 270 -7.25 5.77 8.04
C PHE A 270 -6.40 5.02 7.01
N SER A 271 -6.97 4.67 5.85
CA SER A 271 -6.23 3.93 4.81
C SER A 271 -5.56 4.84 3.80
N HIS A 272 -4.46 4.36 3.22
CA HIS A 272 -3.86 4.98 2.05
C HIS A 272 -3.47 3.94 1.01
N TYR A 273 -3.55 4.38 -0.25
CA TYR A 273 -3.19 3.67 -1.45
C TYR A 273 -1.92 4.27 -2.03
N GLY A 274 -1.01 3.41 -2.50
CA GLY A 274 0.22 3.81 -3.17
C GLY A 274 0.95 2.61 -3.74
N GLN A 275 1.84 2.88 -4.68
CA GLN A 275 2.56 1.85 -5.44
C GLN A 275 4.06 2.12 -5.46
N ALA A 276 4.87 1.11 -5.82
CA ALA A 276 6.32 1.31 -5.90
C ALA A 276 6.69 2.24 -7.07
N GLU A 277 5.88 2.28 -8.10
CA GLU A 277 6.08 3.06 -9.32
C GLU A 277 5.87 4.56 -9.09
N HIS A 278 5.27 4.95 -7.95
CA HIS A 278 5.00 6.34 -7.57
C HIS A 278 4.26 7.14 -8.65
N VAL A 279 3.29 6.50 -9.32
CA VAL A 279 2.46 7.13 -10.36
C VAL A 279 1.15 7.70 -9.83
N ALA A 280 0.64 7.11 -8.75
CA ALA A 280 -0.61 7.48 -8.11
C ALA A 280 -0.49 7.29 -6.59
N LEU A 281 -1.08 8.21 -5.84
CA LEU A 281 -1.15 8.16 -4.39
C LEU A 281 -2.52 8.66 -3.95
N ALA A 282 -3.17 7.91 -3.09
CA ALA A 282 -4.45 8.31 -2.52
C ALA A 282 -4.55 7.98 -1.03
N SER A 283 -5.46 8.66 -0.35
CA SER A 283 -5.83 8.34 1.03
C SER A 283 -7.28 8.66 1.26
N GLU A 284 -7.85 8.00 2.26
CA GLU A 284 -9.21 8.29 2.69
C GLU A 284 -9.39 9.79 3.04
N CYS A 285 -10.62 10.25 2.97
CA CYS A 285 -11.06 11.49 3.60
C CYS A 285 -10.94 11.36 5.13
N GLU A 286 -10.66 12.46 5.80
CA GLU A 286 -10.71 12.52 7.26
C GLU A 286 -12.14 12.33 7.80
N ASN A 287 -13.14 12.69 6.99
CA ASN A 287 -14.56 12.75 7.35
C ASN A 287 -15.42 11.66 6.67
N SER A 288 -14.84 10.86 5.77
CA SER A 288 -15.51 9.72 5.12
C SER A 288 -14.49 8.62 4.81
N TYR A 289 -14.92 7.54 4.14
CA TYR A 289 -14.01 6.47 3.68
C TYR A 289 -13.60 6.61 2.22
N PHE A 290 -13.99 7.70 1.54
CA PHE A 290 -13.66 7.92 0.13
C PHE A 290 -12.18 8.27 -0.03
N TYR A 291 -11.54 7.73 -1.06
CA TYR A 291 -10.15 7.96 -1.40
C TYR A 291 -9.99 9.20 -2.29
N HIS A 292 -9.15 10.12 -1.83
CA HIS A 292 -8.67 11.25 -2.60
C HIS A 292 -7.34 10.92 -3.26
N PHE A 293 -7.31 10.80 -4.59
CA PHE A 293 -6.04 10.84 -5.31
C PHE A 293 -5.43 12.24 -5.21
N VAL A 294 -4.12 12.32 -4.95
CA VAL A 294 -3.43 13.59 -4.71
C VAL A 294 -2.95 14.19 -6.05
N PRO A 295 -3.57 15.26 -6.58
CA PRO A 295 -3.28 15.75 -7.93
C PRO A 295 -1.87 16.33 -8.08
N GLN A 296 -1.24 16.74 -6.98
CA GLN A 296 0.12 17.24 -6.97
C GLN A 296 1.17 16.12 -7.14
N TYR A 297 0.76 14.85 -6.98
CA TYR A 297 1.62 13.67 -7.04
C TYR A 297 1.85 13.17 -8.47
N GLY A 298 0.81 13.26 -9.29
CA GLY A 298 0.79 12.76 -10.67
C GLY A 298 -0.55 13.06 -11.34
N ILE A 299 -0.71 12.51 -12.54
CA ILE A 299 -2.00 12.47 -13.25
C ILE A 299 -2.54 11.06 -13.14
N VAL A 300 -3.80 10.96 -12.71
CA VAL A 300 -4.50 9.70 -12.53
C VAL A 300 -5.68 9.70 -13.49
N GLU A 301 -5.73 8.69 -14.34
CA GLU A 301 -6.82 8.38 -15.24
C GLU A 301 -7.42 7.04 -14.82
N ILE A 302 -8.72 6.89 -14.96
CA ILE A 302 -9.42 5.62 -14.73
C ILE A 302 -9.89 5.10 -16.08
N ASP A 303 -9.50 3.88 -16.43
CA ASP A 303 -9.96 3.25 -17.67
C ASP A 303 -11.49 3.09 -17.62
N PRO A 304 -12.26 3.63 -18.59
CA PRO A 304 -13.71 3.63 -18.53
C PRO A 304 -14.35 2.25 -18.73
N LYS A 305 -13.57 1.24 -19.15
CA LYS A 305 -14.06 -0.13 -19.35
C LYS A 305 -13.65 -1.04 -18.20
N THR A 306 -12.40 -0.95 -17.76
CA THR A 306 -11.85 -1.88 -16.75
C THR A 306 -11.79 -1.28 -15.35
N HIS A 307 -11.99 0.04 -15.23
CA HIS A 307 -11.76 0.81 -14.00
C HIS A 307 -10.32 0.69 -13.46
N GLU A 308 -9.38 0.28 -14.31
CA GLU A 308 -7.95 0.20 -13.99
C GLU A 308 -7.38 1.62 -13.82
N ILE A 309 -6.56 1.82 -12.79
CA ILE A 309 -5.80 3.05 -12.62
C ILE A 309 -4.68 3.10 -13.66
N ILE A 310 -4.66 4.18 -14.43
CA ILE A 310 -3.57 4.57 -15.33
C ILE A 310 -2.91 5.82 -14.76
N GLY A 311 -1.62 5.73 -14.44
CA GLY A 311 -0.90 6.78 -13.72
C GLY A 311 0.26 7.40 -14.50
N THR A 312 0.46 8.71 -14.35
CA THR A 312 1.67 9.43 -14.78
C THR A 312 2.29 10.13 -13.58
N GLY A 313 3.43 9.61 -13.10
CA GLY A 313 4.14 10.14 -11.93
C GLY A 313 5.07 11.32 -12.26
N PHE A 314 5.17 12.30 -11.36
CA PHE A 314 5.96 13.52 -11.63
C PHE A 314 7.42 13.49 -11.17
N PHE A 315 7.85 12.47 -10.43
CA PHE A 315 9.11 12.53 -9.67
C PHE A 315 10.25 11.68 -10.25
N ASN A 316 9.94 10.59 -10.96
CA ASN A 316 10.97 9.70 -11.48
C ASN A 316 11.44 10.12 -12.88
N TYR A 317 12.49 10.94 -12.95
CA TYR A 317 13.09 11.34 -14.23
C TYR A 317 14.07 10.29 -14.78
N VAL A 318 14.49 9.30 -13.99
CA VAL A 318 15.41 8.25 -14.44
C VAL A 318 14.67 7.20 -15.27
N ASN A 319 13.54 6.74 -14.74
CA ASN A 319 12.58 5.89 -15.44
C ASN A 319 11.18 6.52 -15.36
N PRO A 320 10.86 7.50 -16.23
CA PRO A 320 9.53 8.09 -16.26
C PRO A 320 8.46 7.04 -16.53
N PHE A 321 7.42 7.02 -15.70
CA PHE A 321 6.20 6.25 -15.93
C PHE A 321 5.13 7.21 -16.45
N ILE A 322 4.80 7.11 -17.74
CA ILE A 322 3.79 7.93 -18.42
C ILE A 322 2.68 7.00 -18.89
N ARG A 323 1.45 7.29 -18.46
CA ARG A 323 0.26 6.45 -18.66
C ARG A 323 0.50 4.98 -18.30
N TYR A 324 1.12 4.73 -17.16
CA TYR A 324 1.42 3.38 -16.70
C TYR A 324 0.16 2.69 -16.17
N LYS A 325 -0.12 1.50 -16.72
CA LYS A 325 -1.20 0.60 -16.28
C LYS A 325 -0.79 -0.10 -15.00
N THR A 326 -1.49 0.22 -13.91
CA THR A 326 -1.11 -0.21 -12.57
C THR A 326 -1.61 -1.60 -12.19
N THR A 327 -2.54 -2.16 -12.95
CA THR A 327 -3.33 -3.38 -12.66
C THR A 327 -4.24 -3.28 -11.42
N ASP A 328 -4.25 -2.14 -10.74
CA ASP A 328 -5.15 -1.89 -9.60
C ASP A 328 -6.46 -1.27 -10.10
N VAL A 329 -7.58 -1.73 -9.58
CA VAL A 329 -8.95 -1.35 -9.97
C VAL A 329 -9.62 -0.59 -8.85
N VAL A 330 -10.47 0.35 -9.21
CA VAL A 330 -11.19 1.21 -8.27
C VAL A 330 -12.68 1.25 -8.62
N SER A 331 -13.51 1.72 -7.69
CA SER A 331 -14.93 1.95 -7.99
C SER A 331 -15.11 3.12 -8.97
N GLU A 332 -16.33 3.33 -9.45
CA GLU A 332 -16.66 4.46 -10.33
C GLU A 332 -16.23 5.80 -9.71
N PRO A 333 -15.59 6.71 -10.48
CA PRO A 333 -15.20 8.02 -9.98
C PRO A 333 -16.37 8.92 -9.66
N ILE A 334 -16.31 9.58 -8.51
CA ILE A 334 -17.21 10.66 -8.13
C ILE A 334 -16.68 11.94 -8.78
N LEU A 335 -17.47 12.54 -9.67
CA LEU A 335 -17.05 13.66 -10.51
C LEU A 335 -17.09 15.03 -9.80
N SER A 336 -17.71 15.11 -8.62
CA SER A 336 -17.80 16.34 -7.83
C SER A 336 -16.58 16.58 -6.95
N GLU A 337 -16.53 17.74 -6.29
CA GLU A 337 -15.66 17.93 -5.14
C GLU A 337 -16.08 17.00 -3.99
N CYS A 338 -15.18 16.76 -3.05
CA CYS A 338 -15.52 15.99 -1.86
C CYS A 338 -16.43 16.80 -0.93
N GLU A 339 -17.71 16.42 -0.85
CA GLU A 339 -18.71 17.05 0.01
C GLU A 339 -18.33 17.05 1.51
N TYR A 340 -17.51 16.08 1.94
CA TYR A 340 -17.16 15.90 3.36
C TYR A 340 -16.02 16.80 3.83
N CYS A 341 -15.06 17.15 2.95
CA CYS A 341 -13.88 17.92 3.33
C CYS A 341 -13.64 19.17 2.48
N GLY A 342 -14.40 19.37 1.40
CA GLY A 342 -14.29 20.51 0.50
C GLY A 342 -13.04 20.50 -0.40
N ARG A 343 -12.30 19.39 -0.50
CA ARG A 343 -11.17 19.31 -1.43
C ARG A 343 -11.66 19.00 -2.84
N SER A 344 -11.13 19.74 -3.82
CA SER A 344 -11.37 19.53 -5.25
C SER A 344 -10.45 18.47 -5.87
N TYR A 345 -9.95 17.52 -5.06
CA TYR A 345 -9.07 16.45 -5.51
C TYR A 345 -9.82 15.49 -6.43
N PHE A 346 -9.19 15.11 -7.54
CA PHE A 346 -9.77 14.20 -8.53
C PHE A 346 -8.70 13.25 -9.07
N PRO A 347 -9.01 11.96 -9.29
CA PRO A 347 -10.29 11.29 -8.99
C PRO A 347 -10.61 11.17 -7.49
N LEU A 348 -11.89 11.21 -7.16
CA LEU A 348 -12.45 10.84 -5.85
C LEU A 348 -13.14 9.49 -6.02
N ILE A 349 -12.75 8.48 -5.24
CA ILE A 349 -13.30 7.12 -5.40
C ILE A 349 -13.79 6.58 -4.06
N GLU A 350 -14.87 5.79 -4.04
CA GLU A 350 -15.35 5.16 -2.80
C GLU A 350 -14.41 4.06 -2.31
N ARG A 351 -13.95 3.20 -3.23
CA ARG A 351 -13.20 1.99 -2.89
C ARG A 351 -12.05 1.73 -3.87
N ILE A 352 -10.95 1.21 -3.33
CA ILE A 352 -9.95 0.48 -4.11
C ILE A 352 -10.42 -0.98 -4.11
N GLU A 353 -10.82 -1.51 -5.27
CA GLU A 353 -11.46 -2.83 -5.43
C GLU A 353 -10.43 -3.97 -5.51
N GLY A 354 -9.14 -3.64 -5.48
CA GLY A 354 -8.04 -4.59 -5.48
C GLY A 354 -7.29 -4.60 -6.80
N ARG A 355 -6.77 -5.77 -7.17
CA ARG A 355 -5.96 -5.97 -8.37
C ARG A 355 -6.68 -6.84 -9.37
N MET A 356 -6.61 -6.52 -10.66
CA MET A 356 -7.17 -7.37 -11.72
C MET A 356 -6.65 -8.81 -11.64
N GLU A 357 -5.38 -8.99 -11.26
CA GLU A 357 -4.75 -10.31 -11.06
C GLU A 357 -5.35 -11.13 -9.90
N ASP A 358 -6.11 -10.50 -9.00
CA ASP A 358 -6.74 -11.16 -7.85
C ASP A 358 -8.26 -11.38 -8.08
N PHE A 359 -8.81 -11.05 -9.25
CA PHE A 359 -10.23 -11.27 -9.57
C PHE A 359 -10.47 -12.74 -9.93
N ILE A 360 -11.67 -13.25 -9.66
CA ILE A 360 -12.08 -14.61 -10.02
C ILE A 360 -12.84 -14.56 -11.34
N VAL A 361 -12.48 -15.41 -12.31
CA VAL A 361 -13.17 -15.49 -13.61
C VAL A 361 -13.91 -16.81 -13.72
N THR A 362 -15.23 -16.78 -13.83
CA THR A 362 -16.07 -17.99 -13.85
C THR A 362 -16.33 -18.50 -15.28
N PRO A 363 -16.79 -19.76 -15.48
CA PRO A 363 -16.96 -20.37 -16.81
C PRO A 363 -17.99 -19.66 -17.71
N ASP A 364 -18.94 -18.96 -17.11
CA ASP A 364 -19.93 -18.09 -17.79
C ASP A 364 -19.36 -16.72 -18.17
N GLY A 365 -18.07 -16.47 -17.89
CA GLY A 365 -17.37 -15.24 -18.25
C GLY A 365 -17.53 -14.10 -17.25
N ALA A 366 -18.15 -14.33 -16.09
CA ALA A 366 -18.25 -13.30 -15.06
C ALA A 366 -16.88 -13.06 -14.41
N VAL A 367 -16.56 -11.79 -14.19
CA VAL A 367 -15.34 -11.37 -13.50
C VAL A 367 -15.73 -10.82 -12.13
N ILE A 368 -15.42 -11.57 -11.08
CA ILE A 368 -15.90 -11.32 -9.73
C ILE A 368 -14.78 -10.64 -8.92
N PRO A 369 -14.97 -9.39 -8.48
CA PRO A 369 -13.98 -8.67 -7.69
C PRO A 369 -13.92 -9.18 -6.25
N PRO A 370 -12.75 -9.07 -5.57
CA PRO A 370 -12.55 -9.49 -4.19
C PRO A 370 -13.61 -8.95 -3.22
N ALA A 371 -14.06 -7.70 -3.39
CA ALA A 371 -15.04 -7.06 -2.53
C ALA A 371 -16.38 -7.82 -2.45
N VAL A 372 -16.86 -8.38 -3.57
CA VAL A 372 -18.11 -9.17 -3.62
C VAL A 372 -17.97 -10.47 -2.83
N ILE A 373 -16.77 -11.06 -2.87
CA ILE A 373 -16.45 -12.33 -2.24
C ILE A 373 -16.43 -12.22 -0.72
N THR A 374 -16.28 -11.01 -0.14
CA THR A 374 -16.16 -10.83 1.31
C THR A 374 -17.40 -11.19 2.13
N HIS A 375 -18.60 -11.17 1.54
CA HIS A 375 -19.85 -11.28 2.29
C HIS A 375 -20.00 -12.60 3.08
N PRO A 376 -19.79 -13.79 2.48
CA PRO A 376 -19.87 -15.06 3.20
C PRO A 376 -18.83 -15.21 4.33
N PHE A 377 -17.75 -14.42 4.31
CA PHE A 377 -16.71 -14.44 5.34
C PHE A 377 -17.00 -13.52 6.52
N LYS A 378 -18.13 -12.81 6.52
CA LYS A 378 -18.56 -12.00 7.66
C LYS A 378 -18.94 -12.92 8.83
N ASP A 379 -18.50 -12.56 10.03
CA ASP A 379 -18.88 -13.21 11.29
C ASP A 379 -18.48 -14.69 11.47
N LEU A 380 -17.41 -15.15 10.82
CA LEU A 380 -16.79 -16.45 11.08
C LEU A 380 -16.26 -16.54 12.52
N LYS A 381 -16.67 -17.58 13.26
CA LYS A 381 -16.38 -17.74 14.71
C LYS A 381 -15.36 -18.84 14.99
N THR A 382 -15.34 -19.88 14.18
CA THR A 382 -14.47 -21.06 14.36
C THR A 382 -13.30 -21.08 13.37
N ILE A 383 -13.50 -20.51 12.18
CA ILE A 383 -12.47 -20.34 11.15
C ILE A 383 -11.56 -19.16 11.52
N LYS A 384 -10.25 -19.41 11.50
CA LYS A 384 -9.19 -18.47 11.86
C LYS A 384 -8.69 -17.68 10.64
N ASN A 385 -8.36 -18.36 9.55
CA ASN A 385 -7.94 -17.72 8.29
C ASN A 385 -8.48 -18.52 7.12
N THR A 386 -8.72 -17.82 6.01
CA THR A 386 -9.10 -18.39 4.72
C THR A 386 -8.18 -17.88 3.61
N GLN A 387 -8.03 -18.63 2.53
CA GLN A 387 -7.41 -18.18 1.28
C GLN A 387 -8.13 -18.86 0.11
N LEU A 388 -8.48 -18.09 -0.91
CA LEU A 388 -9.10 -18.57 -2.13
C LEU A 388 -8.05 -18.66 -3.23
N ILE A 389 -7.99 -19.80 -3.91
CA ILE A 389 -7.07 -20.03 -5.02
C ILE A 389 -7.87 -20.54 -6.20
N GLN A 390 -8.01 -19.75 -7.24
CA GLN A 390 -8.56 -20.24 -8.50
C GLN A 390 -7.45 -20.95 -9.27
N LEU A 391 -7.60 -22.25 -9.42
CA LEU A 391 -6.64 -23.12 -10.12
C LEU A 391 -6.93 -23.10 -11.63
N ASP A 392 -8.20 -23.26 -11.99
CA ASP A 392 -8.74 -23.25 -13.35
C ASP A 392 -10.09 -22.50 -13.40
N ILE A 393 -10.64 -22.30 -14.60
CA ILE A 393 -11.83 -21.45 -14.81
C ILE A 393 -13.06 -21.93 -14.03
N ASP A 394 -13.16 -23.24 -13.80
CA ASP A 394 -14.23 -23.93 -13.08
C ASP A 394 -13.79 -24.50 -11.72
N SER A 395 -12.59 -24.14 -11.22
CA SER A 395 -12.01 -24.78 -10.04
C SER A 395 -11.40 -23.78 -9.05
N ILE A 396 -11.94 -23.78 -7.83
CA ILE A 396 -11.48 -22.95 -6.71
C ILE A 396 -11.12 -23.84 -5.53
N LEU A 397 -9.92 -23.63 -4.99
CA LEU A 397 -9.45 -24.21 -3.75
C LEU A 397 -9.62 -23.20 -2.61
N LEU A 398 -10.45 -23.53 -1.62
CA LEU A 398 -10.63 -22.81 -0.37
C LEU A 398 -9.73 -23.43 0.71
N ARG A 399 -8.62 -22.76 1.02
CA ARG A 399 -7.77 -23.12 2.17
C ARG A 399 -8.33 -22.54 3.45
N VAL A 400 -8.42 -23.35 4.50
CA VAL A 400 -9.00 -22.97 5.79
C VAL A 400 -8.09 -23.39 6.93
N SER A 401 -7.91 -22.49 7.90
CA SER A 401 -7.31 -22.83 9.21
C SER A 401 -8.31 -22.49 10.31
N PHE A 402 -8.40 -23.33 11.34
CA PHE A 402 -9.33 -23.14 12.46
C PHE A 402 -8.64 -22.55 13.71
N PHE A 403 -9.42 -21.95 14.62
CA PHE A 403 -8.89 -21.43 15.88
C PHE A 403 -8.46 -22.51 16.88
N LYS A 404 -9.00 -23.72 16.74
CA LYS A 404 -8.74 -24.96 17.49
C LYS A 404 -8.95 -26.14 16.53
N ASN A 405 -8.68 -27.38 16.95
CA ASN A 405 -9.01 -28.58 16.17
C ASN A 405 -10.45 -28.51 15.63
N ALA A 406 -10.66 -29.04 14.43
CA ALA A 406 -11.97 -29.06 13.78
C ALA A 406 -13.01 -29.71 14.71
N THR A 407 -14.20 -29.11 14.76
CA THR A 407 -15.36 -29.60 15.53
C THR A 407 -16.57 -29.64 14.59
N ASN A 408 -17.65 -30.32 14.97
CA ASN A 408 -18.90 -30.33 14.19
C ASN A 408 -19.43 -28.90 13.91
N LYS A 409 -19.19 -27.97 14.86
CA LYS A 409 -19.54 -26.54 14.66
C LYS A 409 -18.67 -25.90 13.58
N SER A 410 -17.40 -26.27 13.51
CA SER A 410 -16.46 -25.81 12.50
C SER A 410 -16.83 -26.29 11.11
N GLU A 411 -17.23 -27.56 10.99
CA GLU A 411 -17.70 -28.14 9.72
C GLU A 411 -19.00 -27.48 9.25
N ARG A 412 -19.94 -27.24 10.16
CA ARG A 412 -21.18 -26.52 9.84
C ARG A 412 -20.91 -25.10 9.33
N GLU A 413 -20.02 -24.36 10.00
CA GLU A 413 -19.62 -23.02 9.58
C GLU A 413 -18.89 -23.04 8.22
N LEU A 414 -18.03 -24.04 8.00
CA LEU A 414 -17.36 -24.24 6.71
C LEU A 414 -18.37 -24.53 5.58
N ASN A 415 -19.35 -25.39 5.82
CA ASN A 415 -20.39 -25.68 4.83
C ASN A 415 -21.23 -24.44 4.50
N GLN A 416 -21.57 -23.61 5.49
CA GLN A 416 -22.27 -22.34 5.27
C GLN A 416 -21.43 -21.38 4.41
N LEU A 417 -20.12 -21.30 4.68
CA LEU A 417 -19.19 -20.51 3.89
C LEU A 417 -19.14 -21.02 2.44
N ILE A 418 -19.03 -22.33 2.22
CA ILE A 418 -19.02 -22.93 0.88
C ILE A 418 -20.33 -22.62 0.14
N CYS A 419 -21.49 -22.76 0.79
CA CYS A 419 -22.77 -22.43 0.18
C CYS A 419 -22.83 -20.97 -0.28
N GLY A 420 -22.43 -20.02 0.59
CA GLY A 420 -22.41 -18.60 0.22
C GLY A 420 -21.41 -18.27 -0.90
N LEU A 421 -20.28 -18.98 -0.96
CA LEU A 421 -19.33 -18.86 -2.06
C LEU A 421 -19.89 -19.45 -3.37
N GLN A 422 -20.59 -20.58 -3.29
CA GLN A 422 -21.21 -21.23 -4.44
C GLN A 422 -22.30 -20.34 -5.07
N GLU A 423 -23.06 -19.60 -4.25
CA GLU A 423 -24.02 -18.60 -4.74
C GLU A 423 -23.35 -17.48 -5.54
N ILE A 424 -22.13 -17.09 -5.15
CA ILE A 424 -21.36 -16.04 -5.83
C ILE A 424 -20.71 -16.56 -7.12
N PHE A 425 -20.07 -17.72 -7.07
CA PHE A 425 -19.31 -18.27 -8.20
C PHE A 425 -20.17 -19.04 -9.22
N GLY A 426 -21.41 -19.37 -8.86
CA GLY A 426 -22.33 -20.11 -9.70
C GLY A 426 -22.13 -21.63 -9.65
N PRO A 427 -23.10 -22.41 -10.14
CA PRO A 427 -23.13 -23.87 -9.97
C PRO A 427 -22.05 -24.62 -10.77
N ASN A 428 -21.47 -23.97 -11.78
CA ASN A 428 -20.47 -24.57 -12.66
C ASN A 428 -19.04 -24.46 -12.12
N VAL A 429 -18.84 -23.85 -10.94
CA VAL A 429 -17.54 -23.74 -10.29
C VAL A 429 -17.44 -24.74 -9.15
N LYS A 430 -16.48 -25.65 -9.22
CA LYS A 430 -16.18 -26.60 -8.15
C LYS A 430 -15.35 -25.92 -7.06
N ILE A 431 -15.86 -25.94 -5.83
CA ILE A 431 -15.13 -25.45 -4.65
C ILE A 431 -14.58 -26.65 -3.87
N GLU A 432 -13.28 -26.83 -3.90
CA GLU A 432 -12.57 -27.81 -3.08
C GLU A 432 -12.04 -27.16 -1.80
N THR A 433 -11.97 -27.92 -0.71
CA THR A 433 -11.47 -27.40 0.58
C THR A 433 -10.19 -28.10 1.01
N GLU A 434 -9.22 -27.33 1.48
CA GLU A 434 -7.99 -27.84 2.10
C GLU A 434 -7.85 -27.26 3.51
N ILE A 435 -7.87 -28.14 4.52
CA ILE A 435 -7.66 -27.74 5.92
C ILE A 435 -6.16 -27.72 6.19
N VAL A 436 -5.65 -26.57 6.64
CA VAL A 436 -4.24 -26.35 6.95
C VAL A 436 -4.06 -25.77 8.34
N ASP A 437 -2.92 -26.05 8.98
CA ASP A 437 -2.59 -25.48 10.29
C ASP A 437 -2.39 -23.94 10.22
N GLU A 438 -1.72 -23.47 9.17
CA GLU A 438 -1.42 -22.07 8.96
C GLU A 438 -1.32 -21.74 7.45
N ILE A 439 -1.96 -20.64 7.04
CA ILE A 439 -1.86 -20.14 5.67
C ILE A 439 -0.61 -19.28 5.54
N LYS A 440 0.26 -19.62 4.58
CA LYS A 440 1.55 -18.95 4.38
C LYS A 440 1.37 -17.54 3.80
N ARG A 441 2.10 -16.59 4.38
CA ARG A 441 2.27 -15.22 3.85
C ARG A 441 3.41 -15.17 2.84
N THR A 442 3.45 -14.11 2.03
CA THR A 442 4.57 -13.86 1.11
C THR A 442 5.89 -13.61 1.88
N PRO A 443 7.07 -13.71 1.24
CA PRO A 443 8.35 -13.40 1.90
C PRO A 443 8.43 -12.00 2.53
N THR A 444 7.64 -11.04 2.02
CA THR A 444 7.56 -9.65 2.55
C THR A 444 6.56 -9.48 3.71
N GLY A 445 5.90 -10.56 4.13
CA GLY A 445 4.90 -10.59 5.19
C GLY A 445 3.48 -10.24 4.75
N LYS A 446 3.28 -9.85 3.48
CA LYS A 446 1.94 -9.56 2.93
C LYS A 446 1.10 -10.82 2.82
N PHE A 447 -0.20 -10.70 3.09
CA PHE A 447 -1.17 -11.76 2.87
C PHE A 447 -1.87 -11.59 1.52
N ARG A 448 -1.82 -12.61 0.66
CA ARG A 448 -2.66 -12.69 -0.55
C ARG A 448 -3.89 -13.53 -0.20
N TRP A 449 -5.02 -12.87 0.00
CA TRP A 449 -6.25 -13.56 0.36
C TRP A 449 -6.84 -14.33 -0.82
N ILE A 450 -6.81 -13.73 -2.01
CA ILE A 450 -7.22 -14.35 -3.27
C ILE A 450 -6.01 -14.49 -4.19
N ILE A 451 -5.93 -15.61 -4.90
CA ILE A 451 -4.92 -15.88 -5.92
C ILE A 451 -5.64 -16.49 -7.12
N SER A 452 -5.72 -15.78 -8.25
CA SER A 452 -6.27 -16.36 -9.48
C SER A 452 -5.19 -16.72 -10.48
N LYS A 453 -5.07 -18.02 -10.78
CA LYS A 453 -4.19 -18.52 -11.85
C LYS A 453 -4.79 -18.28 -13.24
N VAL A 454 -6.09 -18.04 -13.32
CA VAL A 454 -6.82 -17.76 -14.56
C VAL A 454 -6.64 -16.29 -14.95
N SER A 455 -6.92 -15.36 -14.03
CA SER A 455 -6.71 -13.92 -14.27
C SER A 455 -5.23 -13.61 -14.50
N GLU A 456 -4.31 -14.28 -13.78
CA GLU A 456 -2.87 -14.17 -14.08
C GLU A 456 -2.55 -14.60 -15.53
N LYS A 457 -3.21 -15.62 -16.12
CA LYS A 457 -2.96 -16.02 -17.51
C LYS A 457 -3.55 -15.01 -18.50
N ILE A 458 -4.82 -14.63 -18.33
CA ILE A 458 -5.54 -13.71 -19.23
C ILE A 458 -4.81 -12.36 -19.35
N LEU A 459 -4.18 -11.88 -18.28
CA LEU A 459 -3.45 -10.61 -18.30
C LEU A 459 -2.06 -10.67 -18.95
N ASN A 460 -1.52 -11.88 -19.13
CA ASN A 460 -0.20 -12.09 -19.71
C ASN A 460 -0.26 -12.56 -21.19
N GLU A 461 -1.46 -12.84 -21.71
CA GLU A 461 -1.75 -13.09 -23.13
C GLU A 461 -2.12 -11.78 -23.84
#